data_AF-A0A8I0HCQ2-F1
#
_entry.id   AF-A0A8I0HCQ2-F1
#
_cell.length_a   1.000
_cell.length_b   1.000
_cell.length_c   1.000
_cell.angle_alpha   90.00
_cell.angle_beta   90.00
_cell.angle_gamma   90.00
#
_symmetry.space_group_name_H-M   'P 1'
#
loop_
_entity.id
_entity.type
_entity.pdbx_description
1 polymer ?
#
loop_
_entity_poly.entity_id
_entity_poly.type
_entity_poly.pdbx_seq_one_letter_code
_entity_poly.pdbx_strand_id
1 'polypeptide(L)' 'HPLNDFDSKRWEERHLKTWYYTTNLHLGAFMLPKYVEDLLEQEEKENG' A
#
# COMPACT_ATOMS: atom_id res chain seq x y z
N HIS A 1 0.42 6.74 -7.50
CA HIS A 1 -0.26 5.75 -6.62
C HIS A 1 0.84 4.99 -5.87
N PRO A 2 0.79 4.86 -4.53
CA PRO A 2 1.91 4.41 -3.70
C PRO A 2 2.40 2.97 -3.97
N LEU A 3 1.65 2.18 -4.74
CA LEU A 3 2.07 0.87 -5.25
C LEU A 3 2.72 0.93 -6.65
N ASN A 4 2.38 1.92 -7.47
CA ASN A 4 2.77 1.93 -8.90
C ASN A 4 4.23 2.36 -9.10
N ASP A 5 4.75 3.16 -8.16
CA ASP A 5 6.11 3.70 -8.20
C ASP A 5 7.03 3.01 -7.17
N PHE A 6 6.57 1.94 -6.53
CA PHE A 6 7.34 1.22 -5.52
C PHE A 6 8.31 0.22 -6.15
N ASP A 7 9.61 0.49 -6.01
CA ASP A 7 10.69 -0.39 -6.47
C ASP A 7 11.24 -1.22 -5.31
N SER A 8 10.63 -2.38 -5.08
CA SER A 8 11.02 -3.32 -4.01
C SER A 8 12.44 -3.84 -4.20
N LYS A 9 12.85 -4.11 -5.43
CA LYS A 9 14.18 -4.66 -5.74
C LYS A 9 15.28 -3.66 -5.38
N ARG A 10 15.16 -2.40 -5.80
CA ARG A 10 16.10 -1.35 -5.44
C ARG A 10 16.11 -1.10 -3.94
N TRP A 11 14.98 -1.28 -3.24
CA TRP A 11 14.93 -1.18 -1.79
C TRP A 11 15.72 -2.30 -1.10
N GLU A 12 15.55 -3.55 -1.53
CA GLU A 12 16.24 -4.72 -0.97
C GLU A 12 17.76 -4.68 -1.20
N GLU A 13 18.21 -4.20 -2.36
CA GLU A 13 19.64 -4.02 -2.70
C GLU A 13 20.39 -3.04 -1.78
N ARG A 14 19.66 -2.22 -1.00
CA ARG A 14 20.30 -1.29 -0.04
C ARG A 14 20.73 -1.97 1.26
N HIS A 15 20.36 -3.23 1.48
CA HIS A 15 20.73 -4.01 2.68
C HIS A 15 20.45 -3.29 4.01
N LEU A 16 19.40 -2.46 4.06
CA LEU A 16 19.02 -1.70 5.24
C LEU A 16 18.37 -2.64 6.26
N LYS A 17 18.93 -2.69 7.48
CA LYS A 17 18.33 -3.44 8.58
C LYS A 17 17.22 -2.63 9.23
N THR A 18 15.98 -3.07 9.04
CA THR A 18 14.78 -2.51 9.65
C THR A 18 14.19 -3.51 10.64
N TRP A 19 13.58 -3.03 11.72
CA TRP A 19 12.95 -3.89 12.73
C TRP A 19 11.48 -4.21 12.45
N TYR A 20 10.83 -3.43 11.59
CA TYR A 20 9.38 -3.49 11.36
C TYR A 20 9.03 -3.36 9.88
N TYR A 21 9.68 -2.43 9.17
CA TYR A 21 9.39 -2.19 7.76
C TYR A 21 9.95 -3.28 6.86
N THR A 22 9.11 -3.81 5.95
CA THR A 22 9.51 -4.73 4.88
C THR A 22 8.78 -4.37 3.59
N THR A 23 9.29 -4.80 2.44
CA THR A 23 8.63 -4.60 1.13
C THR A 23 7.23 -5.22 1.11
N ASN A 24 7.05 -6.39 1.73
CA ASN A 24 5.74 -7.04 1.89
C ASN A 24 4.79 -6.26 2.81
N LEU A 25 5.31 -5.70 3.91
CA LEU A 25 4.50 -4.86 4.80
C LEU A 25 4.03 -3.59 4.08
N HIS A 26 4.89 -2.98 3.25
CA HIS A 26 4.50 -1.83 2.42
C HIS A 26 3.33 -2.18 1.51
N LEU A 27 3.41 -3.30 0.78
CA LEU A 27 2.31 -3.75 -0.08
C LEU A 27 1.02 -3.99 0.72
N GLY A 28 1.12 -4.73 1.82
CA GLY A 28 -0.03 -5.07 2.66
C GLY A 28 -0.70 -3.85 3.30
N ALA A 29 0.06 -2.81 3.64
CA ALA A 29 -0.50 -1.58 4.22
C ALA A 29 -1.45 -0.82 3.29
N PHE A 30 -1.33 -1.03 1.97
CA PHE A 30 -2.20 -0.41 0.96
C PHE A 30 -3.26 -1.37 0.40
N MET A 31 -3.30 -2.62 0.85
CA MET A 31 -4.38 -3.54 0.50
C MET A 31 -5.56 -3.32 1.45
N LEU A 32 -6.66 -2.79 0.92
CA LEU A 32 -7.86 -2.53 1.70
C LEU A 32 -8.74 -3.78 1.79
N PRO A 33 -9.34 -4.08 2.95
CA PRO A 33 -10.41 -5.07 3.03
C PRO A 33 -11.61 -4.62 2.18
N LYS A 34 -12.34 -5.59 1.59
CA LYS A 34 -13.44 -5.30 0.66
C LYS A 34 -14.47 -4.30 1.20
N TYR A 35 -14.83 -4.39 2.48
CA TYR A 35 -15.80 -3.46 3.08
C TYR A 35 -15.29 -2.01 3.10
N VAL A 36 -13.97 -1.79 3.19
CA VAL A 36 -13.37 -0.45 3.16
C VAL A 36 -13.38 0.10 1.74
N GLU A 37 -13.11 -0.74 0.74
CA GLU A 37 -13.26 -0.36 -0.68
C GLU A 37 -14.70 0.08 -0.97
N ASP A 38 -15.68 -0.71 -0.51
CA ASP A 38 -17.10 -0.41 -0.73
C ASP A 38 -17.52 0.91 -0.07
N LEU A 39 -16.98 1.24 1.12
CA LEU A 39 -17.21 2.51 1.79
C LEU A 39 -16.62 3.69 1.01
N LEU A 40 -15.39 3.55 0.50
CA LEU A 40 -14.75 4.60 -0.30
C LEU A 40 -15.49 4.82 -1.62
N GLU A 41 -15.90 3.75 -2.31
CA GLU A 41 -16.71 3.86 -3.52
C GLU A 41 -18.06 4.53 -3.28
N GLN A 42 -18.68 4.32 -2.11
CA GLN A 42 -19.91 5.00 -1.72
C GLN A 42 -19.65 6.49 -1.49
N GLU A 43 -18.61 6.83 -0.73
CA GLU A 43 -18.22 8.22 -0.47
C GLU A 43 -17.91 8.99 -1.76
N GLU A 44 -17.17 8.39 -2.69
CA GLU A 44 -16.84 8.99 -3.99
C GLU A 44 -18.07 9.22 -4.87
N LYS A 45 -19.09 8.35 -4.77
CA LYS A 45 -20.37 8.50 -5.49
C LYS A 45 -21.29 9.55 -4.87
N GLU A 46 -21.26 9.70 -3.55
CA GLU A 46 -22.10 10.65 -2.82
C GLU A 46 -21.56 12.08 -2.88
N ASN A 47 -20.24 12.25 -2.98
CA ASN A 47 -19.56 13.54 -2.98
C ASN A 47 -18.99 13.96 -4.36
N GLY A 48 -19.26 13.18 -5.41
CA GLY A 48 -18.80 13.39 -6.78
C GLY A 48 -19.75 14.18 -7.67
#